data_AF-A0A429PPP9-F1
#
_entry.id   AF-A0A429PPP9-F1
#
_cell.length_a   1.000
_cell.length_b   1.000
_cell.length_c   1.000
_cell.angle_alpha   90.00
_cell.angle_beta   90.00
_cell.angle_gamma   90.00
#
_symmetry.space_group_name_H-M   'P 1'
#
loop_
_entity.id
_entity.type
_entity.pdbx_description
1 polymer ?
#
loop_
_entity_poly.entity_id
_entity_poly.type
_entity_poly.pdbx_seq_one_letter_code
_entity_poly.pdbx_strand_id
1 'polypeptide(L)'
;MNEYPPIHRPGEMAPIPDRRHPMPPLDDGLGGILDDTAGIHPGIDLIRDGLRLLALDHLTREQTMSVLAALAGAEQNLADGIGHLVERLTNPTTNPALTHLDPDTAKNVQLEGERYRHETTAYGSRPRAAEAIALIDGI
;
A
#
# COMPACT_ATOMS: atom_id res chain seq x y z
N MET A 1 16.31 19.90 1.77
CA MET A 1 15.19 19.23 1.07
C MET A 1 15.84 18.10 0.32
N ASN A 2 15.69 16.86 0.78
CA ASN A 2 16.35 15.72 0.15
C ASN A 2 15.53 15.34 -1.08
N GLU A 3 16.10 15.53 -2.26
CA GLU A 3 15.44 15.24 -3.53
C GLU A 3 15.50 13.73 -3.80
N TYR A 4 14.35 13.06 -3.65
CA TYR A 4 14.18 11.72 -4.17
C TYR A 4 14.24 11.76 -5.71
N PRO A 5 14.81 10.73 -6.37
CA PRO A 5 14.92 10.71 -7.83
C PRO A 5 13.53 10.77 -8.50
N PRO A 6 13.39 11.47 -9.66
CA PRO A 6 12.11 11.62 -10.34
C PRO A 6 11.58 10.31 -10.96
N ILE A 7 12.44 9.28 -11.06
CA ILE A 7 12.09 7.94 -11.53
C ILE A 7 12.65 6.95 -10.50
N HIS A 8 11.76 6.25 -9.79
CA HIS A 8 12.14 5.21 -8.85
C HIS A 8 12.46 3.91 -9.59
N ARG A 9 13.62 3.31 -9.31
CA ARG A 9 13.91 1.91 -9.65
C ARG A 9 13.90 1.03 -8.40
N PRO A 10 13.40 -0.22 -8.49
CA PRO A 10 13.40 -1.14 -7.36
C PRO A 10 14.79 -1.25 -6.70
N GLY A 11 14.83 -1.17 -5.37
CA GLY A 11 16.03 -1.23 -4.54
C GLY A 11 16.80 0.09 -4.39
N GLU A 12 16.44 1.15 -5.12
CA GLU A 12 17.19 2.42 -5.11
C GLU A 12 16.71 3.44 -4.06
N MET A 13 15.52 3.26 -3.49
CA MET A 13 15.04 4.12 -2.40
C MET A 13 15.33 3.47 -1.05
N ALA A 14 16.27 4.06 -0.32
CA ALA A 14 16.51 3.80 1.08
C ALA A 14 16.35 5.11 1.87
N PRO A 15 15.85 5.05 3.11
CA PRO A 15 15.86 6.20 4.00
C PRO A 15 17.29 6.70 4.17
N ILE A 16 17.46 8.02 4.30
CA ILE A 16 18.76 8.58 4.63
C ILE A 16 19.01 8.32 6.12
N PRO A 17 20.04 7.55 6.50
CA PRO A 17 20.23 7.18 7.90
C PRO A 17 20.53 8.41 8.77
N ASP A 18 19.67 8.73 9.73
CA ASP A 18 20.01 9.64 10.82
C ASP A 18 20.73 8.87 11.93
N ARG A 19 22.03 9.11 12.08
CA ARG A 19 22.86 8.44 13.11
C ARG A 19 22.59 8.94 14.53
N ARG A 20 21.94 10.10 14.69
CA ARG A 20 21.65 10.70 16.00
C ARG A 20 20.33 10.19 16.57
N HIS A 21 19.38 9.88 15.70
CA HIS A 21 18.10 9.29 16.05
C HIS A 21 17.81 8.14 15.09
N PRO A 22 18.43 6.96 15.24
CA PRO A 22 18.17 5.88 14.30
C PRO A 22 16.70 5.44 14.37
N MET A 23 16.06 5.28 13.20
CA MET A 23 14.75 4.64 13.15
C MET A 23 14.84 3.19 13.64
N PRO A 24 13.87 2.73 14.47
CA PRO A 24 13.79 1.33 14.84
C PRO A 24 13.71 0.44 13.59
N PRO A 25 14.30 -0.77 13.63
CA PRO A 25 14.11 -1.73 12.55
C PRO A 25 12.64 -2.11 12.42
N LEU A 26 12.24 -2.59 11.23
CA LEU A 26 10.91 -3.15 11.01
C LEU A 26 10.73 -4.40 11.89
N ASP A 27 9.51 -4.58 12.40
CA ASP A 27 9.14 -5.81 13.09
C ASP A 27 8.91 -6.97 12.11
N ASP A 28 8.75 -8.18 12.65
CA ASP A 28 8.49 -9.39 11.86
C ASP A 28 7.15 -9.32 11.11
N GLY A 29 6.23 -8.45 11.54
CA GLY A 29 4.94 -8.27 10.89
C GLY A 29 5.08 -7.58 9.54
N LEU A 30 5.45 -6.29 9.55
CA LEU A 30 5.65 -5.55 8.30
C LEU A 30 6.88 -6.06 7.55
N GLY A 31 8.00 -6.29 8.24
CA GLY A 31 9.24 -6.78 7.65
C GLY A 31 9.04 -8.12 6.93
N GLY A 32 8.37 -9.08 7.57
CA GLY A 32 8.08 -10.39 6.98
C GLY A 32 7.23 -10.29 5.71
N ILE A 33 6.16 -9.49 5.72
CA ILE A 33 5.30 -9.29 4.53
C ILE A 33 6.11 -8.71 3.35
N LEU A 34 6.97 -7.73 3.63
CA LEU A 34 7.81 -7.11 2.59
C LEU A 34 8.82 -8.11 2.01
N ASP A 35 9.35 -9.01 2.82
CA ASP A 35 10.32 -10.01 2.37
C ASP A 35 9.63 -11.17 1.62
N ASP A 36 8.47 -11.62 2.08
CA ASP A 36 7.68 -12.69 1.45
C ASP A 36 7.14 -12.30 0.07
N THR A 37 6.90 -11.01 -0.15
CA THR A 37 6.38 -10.50 -1.43
C THR A 37 7.48 -10.19 -2.45
N ALA A 38 8.74 -10.49 -2.13
CA ALA A 38 9.87 -10.06 -2.93
C ALA A 38 10.02 -10.79 -4.27
N GLY A 39 10.26 -10.02 -5.33
CA GLY A 39 10.52 -10.55 -6.67
C GLY A 39 9.29 -11.10 -7.39
N ILE A 40 8.08 -10.97 -6.82
CA ILE A 40 6.83 -11.40 -7.46
C ILE A 40 6.59 -10.65 -8.77
N HIS A 41 6.75 -9.31 -8.75
CA HIS A 41 6.58 -8.44 -9.90
C HIS A 41 7.27 -7.09 -9.62
N PRO A 42 7.88 -6.43 -10.62
CA PRO A 42 8.56 -5.15 -10.41
C PRO A 42 7.67 -4.07 -9.77
N GLY A 43 6.37 -4.07 -10.10
CA GLY A 43 5.40 -3.16 -9.47
C GLY A 43 5.18 -3.44 -7.97
N ILE A 44 5.24 -4.71 -7.54
CA ILE A 44 5.14 -5.08 -6.13
C ILE A 44 6.43 -4.71 -5.40
N ASP A 45 7.59 -4.87 -6.03
CA ASP A 45 8.87 -4.44 -5.47
C ASP A 45 8.89 -2.90 -5.24
N LEU A 46 8.34 -2.10 -6.16
CA LEU A 46 8.20 -0.64 -5.97
C LEU A 46 7.28 -0.28 -4.80
N ILE A 47 6.16 -1.00 -4.63
CA ILE A 47 5.26 -0.79 -3.50
C ILE A 47 5.98 -1.14 -2.20
N ARG A 48 6.72 -2.26 -2.16
CA ARG A 48 7.53 -2.65 -1.00
C ARG A 48 8.53 -1.57 -0.65
N ASP A 49 9.29 -1.08 -1.62
CA ASP A 49 10.32 -0.10 -1.37
C ASP A 49 9.71 1.22 -0.87
N GLY A 50 8.56 1.62 -1.41
CA GLY A 50 7.77 2.73 -0.89
C GLY A 50 7.30 2.52 0.56
N LEU A 51 6.77 1.35 0.90
CA LEU A 51 6.35 1.03 2.28
C LEU A 51 7.53 1.01 3.24
N ARG A 52 8.66 0.42 2.84
CA ARG A 52 9.90 0.38 3.61
C ARG A 52 10.46 1.79 3.83
N LEU A 53 10.41 2.64 2.80
CA LEU A 53 10.81 4.04 2.91
C LEU A 53 9.91 4.77 3.91
N LEU A 54 8.59 4.70 3.77
CA LEU A 54 7.65 5.37 4.68
C LEU A 54 7.80 4.92 6.15
N ALA A 55 8.11 3.64 6.37
CA ALA A 55 8.26 3.09 7.72
C ALA A 55 9.59 3.44 8.39
N LEU A 56 10.64 3.70 7.60
CA LEU A 56 12.00 3.92 8.09
C LEU A 56 12.52 5.35 7.85
N ASP A 57 11.70 6.24 7.30
CA ASP A 57 12.02 7.65 7.13
C ASP A 57 11.63 8.49 8.36
N HIS A 58 12.33 9.59 8.57
CA HIS A 58 12.05 10.53 9.65
C HIS A 58 10.97 11.52 9.25
N LEU A 59 9.71 11.11 9.42
CA LEU A 59 8.57 11.97 9.13
C LEU A 59 8.38 13.04 10.21
N THR A 60 8.11 14.28 9.80
CA THR A 60 7.55 15.29 10.70
C THR A 60 6.11 14.92 11.08
N ARG A 61 5.55 15.62 12.08
CA ARG A 61 4.14 15.47 12.48
C ARG A 61 3.17 15.65 11.31
N GLU A 62 3.35 16.72 10.53
CA GLU A 62 2.53 17.02 9.35
C GLU A 62 2.67 15.94 8.27
N GLN A 63 3.89 15.48 8.01
CA GLN A 63 4.15 14.40 7.05
C GLN A 63 3.50 13.09 7.51
N THR A 64 3.57 12.75 8.80
CA THR A 64 2.94 11.55 9.36
C THR A 64 1.43 11.57 9.13
N MET A 65 0.76 12.68 9.44
CA MET A 65 -0.68 12.81 9.20
C MET A 65 -1.04 12.71 7.71
N SER A 66 -0.23 13.34 6.85
CA SER A 66 -0.43 13.32 5.39
C SER A 66 -0.28 11.91 4.81
N VAL A 67 0.73 11.17 5.27
CA VAL A 67 0.96 9.76 4.90
C VAL A 67 -0.19 8.88 5.39
N LEU A 68 -0.63 9.02 6.65
CA LEU A 68 -1.79 8.27 7.17
C LEU A 68 -3.07 8.55 6.36
N ALA A 69 -3.31 9.81 6.01
CA ALA A 69 -4.45 10.21 5.18
C ALA A 69 -4.38 9.56 3.79
N ALA A 70 -3.21 9.62 3.14
CA ALA A 70 -2.98 9.05 1.82
C ALA A 70 -3.07 7.51 1.80
N LEU A 71 -2.64 6.84 2.88
CA LEU A 71 -2.70 5.39 2.99
C LEU A 71 -4.11 4.88 3.31
N ALA A 72 -4.78 5.49 4.28
CA ALA A 72 -6.03 4.95 4.84
C ALA A 72 -7.03 5.97 5.39
N GLY A 73 -6.65 7.24 5.62
CA GLY A 73 -7.51 8.21 6.33
C GLY A 73 -8.45 9.04 5.44
N ALA A 74 -8.18 9.15 4.14
CA ALA A 74 -9.00 9.94 3.20
C ALA A 74 -10.14 9.10 2.56
N GLU A 75 -11.15 9.78 1.98
CA GLU A 75 -12.22 9.10 1.21
C GLU A 75 -11.68 8.27 0.04
N GLN A 76 -10.66 8.79 -0.65
CA GLN A 76 -9.88 8.07 -1.65
C GLN A 76 -8.44 7.99 -1.14
N ASN A 77 -7.94 6.76 -1.01
CA ASN A 77 -6.63 6.48 -0.44
C ASN A 77 -6.01 5.25 -1.14
N LEU A 78 -4.75 4.96 -0.84
CA LEU A 78 -4.02 3.87 -1.50
C LEU A 78 -4.63 2.50 -1.21
N ALA A 79 -5.24 2.27 -0.04
CA ALA A 79 -5.97 1.02 0.21
C ALA A 79 -7.15 0.84 -0.75
N ASP A 80 -7.90 1.91 -1.02
CA ASP A 80 -8.99 1.90 -2.02
C ASP A 80 -8.45 1.65 -3.44
N GLY A 81 -7.32 2.27 -3.78
CA GLY A 81 -6.61 2.02 -5.04
C GLY A 81 -6.18 0.56 -5.20
N ILE A 82 -5.72 -0.10 -4.13
CA ILE A 82 -5.40 -1.53 -4.11
C ILE A 82 -6.65 -2.38 -4.34
N GLY A 83 -7.77 -2.05 -3.68
CA GLY A 83 -9.05 -2.72 -3.91
C GLY A 83 -9.48 -2.67 -5.38
N HIS A 84 -9.37 -1.50 -6.01
CA HIS A 84 -9.62 -1.32 -7.44
C HIS A 84 -8.65 -2.11 -8.34
N LEU A 85 -7.37 -2.19 -7.97
CA LEU A 85 -6.39 -2.98 -8.72
C LEU A 85 -6.74 -4.47 -8.67
N VAL A 86 -7.11 -5.00 -7.50
CA VAL A 86 -7.53 -6.40 -7.35
C VAL A 86 -8.75 -6.70 -8.21
N GLU A 87 -9.81 -5.89 -8.12
CA GLU A 87 -11.01 -6.02 -8.97
C GLU A 87 -10.66 -6.03 -10.48
N ARG A 88 -9.74 -5.16 -10.91
CA ARG A 88 -9.28 -5.12 -12.30
C ARG A 88 -8.52 -6.39 -12.70
N LEU A 89 -7.66 -6.89 -11.83
CA LEU A 89 -6.82 -8.07 -12.09
C LEU A 89 -7.64 -9.35 -12.09
N THR A 90 -8.73 -9.42 -11.34
CA THR A 90 -9.64 -10.59 -11.32
C THR A 90 -10.71 -10.55 -12.40
N ASN A 91 -10.86 -9.45 -13.14
CA ASN A 91 -11.86 -9.33 -14.19
C ASN A 91 -11.33 -9.89 -15.53
N PRO A 92 -11.93 -10.97 -16.08
CA PRO A 92 -11.47 -11.58 -17.34
C PRO A 92 -11.58 -10.68 -18.57
N THR A 93 -12.44 -9.65 -18.51
CA THR A 93 -12.60 -8.66 -19.58
C THR A 93 -11.41 -7.70 -19.64
N THR A 94 -10.80 -7.37 -18.50
CA THR A 94 -9.67 -6.43 -18.41
C THR A 94 -8.31 -7.09 -18.19
N ASN A 95 -8.29 -8.36 -17.78
CA ASN A 95 -7.08 -9.15 -17.63
C ASN A 95 -7.06 -10.33 -18.63
N PRO A 96 -6.37 -10.19 -19.77
CA PRO A 96 -6.25 -11.24 -20.78
C PRO A 96 -5.68 -12.56 -20.25
N ALA A 97 -4.92 -12.53 -19.15
CA ALA A 97 -4.36 -13.75 -18.55
C ALA A 97 -5.45 -14.70 -18.07
N LEU A 98 -6.68 -14.23 -17.83
CA LEU A 98 -7.80 -15.04 -17.34
C LEU A 98 -8.70 -15.57 -18.46
N THR A 99 -8.40 -15.27 -19.73
CA THR A 99 -9.27 -15.63 -20.87
C THR A 99 -9.40 -17.14 -21.12
N HIS A 100 -8.51 -17.94 -20.55
CA HIS A 100 -8.49 -19.40 -20.67
C HIS A 100 -9.30 -20.12 -19.58
N LEU A 101 -9.81 -19.39 -18.58
CA LEU A 101 -10.67 -19.96 -17.55
C LEU A 101 -12.03 -20.37 -18.15
N ASP A 102 -12.62 -21.43 -17.60
CA ASP A 102 -14.01 -21.76 -17.93
C ASP A 102 -14.97 -20.66 -17.41
N PRO A 103 -16.16 -20.51 -18.01
CA PRO A 103 -17.06 -19.40 -17.70
C PRO A 103 -17.47 -19.31 -16.22
N ASP A 104 -17.65 -20.44 -15.54
CA ASP A 104 -18.08 -20.46 -14.14
C ASP A 104 -16.93 -20.04 -13.22
N THR A 105 -15.72 -20.55 -13.44
CA THR A 105 -14.52 -20.13 -12.71
C THR A 105 -14.22 -18.66 -12.95
N ALA A 106 -14.28 -18.19 -14.21
CA ALA A 106 -14.04 -16.79 -14.57
C ALA A 106 -15.00 -15.84 -13.83
N LYS A 107 -16.27 -16.20 -13.75
CA LYS A 107 -17.29 -15.44 -13.01
C LYS A 107 -17.02 -15.43 -11.51
N ASN A 108 -16.62 -16.57 -10.93
CA ASN A 108 -16.31 -16.65 -9.51
C ASN A 108 -15.07 -15.82 -9.15
N VAL A 109 -14.01 -15.89 -9.96
CA VAL A 109 -12.80 -15.06 -9.76
C VAL A 109 -13.14 -13.57 -9.81
N GLN A 110 -13.94 -13.15 -10.79
CA GLN A 110 -14.41 -11.76 -10.87
C GLN A 110 -15.18 -11.36 -9.61
N LEU A 111 -16.14 -12.18 -9.17
CA LEU A 111 -16.97 -11.92 -7.98
C LEU A 111 -16.11 -11.76 -6.72
N GLU A 112 -15.07 -12.58 -6.55
CA GLU A 112 -14.17 -12.45 -5.39
C GLU A 112 -13.38 -11.13 -5.41
N GLY A 113 -12.97 -10.63 -6.57
CA GLY A 113 -12.34 -9.30 -6.65
C GLY A 113 -13.31 -8.15 -6.38
N GLU A 114 -14.55 -8.25 -6.84
CA GLU A 114 -15.62 -7.27 -6.53
C GLU A 114 -15.91 -7.25 -5.02
N ARG A 115 -15.98 -8.42 -4.39
CA ARG A 115 -16.11 -8.57 -2.93
C ARG A 115 -14.93 -7.97 -2.19
N TYR A 116 -13.70 -8.29 -2.60
CA TYR A 116 -12.50 -7.75 -1.99
C TYR A 116 -12.48 -6.23 -2.03
N ARG A 117 -12.81 -5.62 -3.17
CA ARG A 117 -12.91 -4.15 -3.28
C ARG A 117 -13.97 -3.62 -2.31
N HIS A 118 -15.17 -4.18 -2.34
CA HIS A 118 -16.25 -3.73 -1.45
C HIS A 118 -15.85 -3.83 0.02
N GLU A 119 -15.27 -4.95 0.45
CA GLU A 119 -14.78 -5.15 1.81
C GLU A 119 -13.65 -4.17 2.16
N THR A 120 -12.72 -3.92 1.26
CA THR A 120 -11.63 -2.94 1.47
C THR A 120 -12.17 -1.52 1.63
N THR A 121 -13.17 -1.14 0.82
CA THR A 121 -13.81 0.18 0.90
C THR A 121 -14.71 0.30 2.13
N ALA A 122 -15.41 -0.77 2.53
CA ALA A 122 -16.38 -0.77 3.63
C ALA A 122 -15.77 -1.03 5.02
N TYR A 123 -14.73 -1.86 5.11
CA TYR A 123 -14.02 -2.22 6.36
C TYR A 123 -12.64 -1.58 6.49
N GLY A 124 -12.22 -0.77 5.51
CA GLY A 124 -10.99 0.00 5.62
C GLY A 124 -11.00 0.75 6.95
N SER A 125 -9.91 0.66 7.69
CA SER A 125 -9.64 1.31 8.98
C SER A 125 -9.69 2.84 8.92
N ARG A 126 -10.44 3.43 7.98
CA ARG A 126 -10.64 4.87 7.75
C ARG A 126 -11.03 5.59 9.03
N PRO A 127 -12.00 5.12 9.84
CA PRO A 127 -12.30 5.78 11.11
C PRO A 127 -11.11 5.75 12.06
N ARG A 128 -10.35 4.64 12.12
CA ARG A 128 -9.18 4.49 13.01
C ARG A 128 -7.99 5.35 12.57
N ALA A 129 -7.74 5.42 11.27
CA ALA A 129 -6.70 6.26 10.71
C ALA A 129 -7.04 7.75 10.89
N ALA A 130 -8.30 8.13 10.66
CA ALA A 130 -8.78 9.49 10.93
C ALA A 130 -8.74 9.85 12.42
N GLU A 131 -9.12 8.93 13.32
CA GLU A 131 -8.98 9.08 14.77
C GLU A 131 -7.51 9.29 15.16
N ALA A 132 -6.60 8.48 14.62
CA ALA A 132 -5.17 8.64 14.87
C ALA A 132 -4.65 10.00 14.36
N ILE A 133 -5.09 10.46 13.19
CA ILE A 133 -4.75 11.78 12.66
C ILE A 133 -5.26 12.88 13.58
N ALA A 134 -6.52 12.81 14.05
CA ALA A 134 -7.10 13.79 14.96
C ALA A 134 -6.32 13.87 16.29
N LEU A 135 -5.96 12.71 16.86
CA LEU A 135 -5.13 12.63 18.06
C LEU A 135 -3.73 13.21 17.83
N ILE A 136 -3.13 12.96 16.66
CA ILE A 136 -1.84 13.56 16.29
C ILE A 136 -2.00 15.07 16.16
N ASP A 137 -3.09 15.59 15.60
CA ASP A 137 -3.38 17.02 15.44
C ASP A 137 -3.72 17.73 16.77
N GLY A 138 -4.15 16.95 17.77
CA GLY A 138 -4.45 17.41 19.13
C GLY A 138 -5.90 17.84 19.34
N ILE A 139 -6.83 17.24 18.58
CA ILE A 139 -8.28 17.48 18.62
C ILE A 139 -8.99 16.26 19.21
#